data_AF-A0A8E0VF01-F1
#
_entry.id   AF-A0A8E0VF01-F1
#
_cell.length_a   1.000
_cell.length_b   1.000
_cell.length_c   1.000
_cell.angle_alpha   90.00
_cell.angle_beta   90.00
_cell.angle_gamma   90.00
#
_symmetry.space_group_name_H-M   'P 1'
#
loop_
_entity.id
_entity.type
_entity.pdbx_description
1 polymer ?
#
loop_
_entity_poly.entity_id
_entity_poly.type
_entity_poly.pdbx_seq_one_letter_code
_entity_poly.pdbx_strand_id
1 'polypeptide(L)'
;GSDDPNASEEIPSLPNQKRLGCNKIVEHLESLVKKNLSSVILFGVVSSEVKDAVGSHADSKDSVVVTAVKILKQNFPTVTVICDVCLCPYTDHGHCGILHEGRMCVEKSVARLAEIATKYAIAGEPPVNGFLC
;
A
#
# COMPACT_ATOMS: atom_id res chain seq x y z
N GLY A 1 -1.54 5.55 3.52
CA GLY A 1 -2.35 6.07 2.41
C GLY A 1 -3.81 5.86 2.76
N SER A 2 -4.64 6.88 2.59
CA SER A 2 -6.10 6.74 2.60
C SER A 2 -6.58 6.32 1.20
N ASP A 3 -7.70 5.61 1.12
CA ASP A 3 -8.35 5.22 -0.13
C ASP A 3 -9.13 6.37 -0.79
N ASP A 4 -9.42 7.45 -0.07
CA ASP A 4 -9.74 8.74 -0.69
C ASP A 4 -8.44 9.37 -1.27
N PRO A 5 -8.33 9.54 -2.60
CA PRO A 5 -7.14 10.11 -3.23
C PRO A 5 -6.77 11.52 -2.75
N ASN A 6 -7.72 12.30 -2.25
CA ASN A 6 -7.51 13.69 -1.84
C ASN A 6 -7.42 13.88 -0.32
N ALA A 7 -7.54 12.80 0.47
CA ALA A 7 -7.56 12.88 1.92
C ALA A 7 -6.30 13.53 2.53
N SER A 8 -6.53 14.22 3.63
CA SER A 8 -5.52 14.76 4.54
C SER A 8 -6.10 14.75 5.96
N GLU A 9 -6.18 13.55 6.53
CA GLU A 9 -6.86 13.31 7.80
C GLU A 9 -5.86 13.27 8.94
N GLU A 10 -6.12 13.99 10.03
CA GLU A 10 -5.31 13.88 11.24
C GLU A 10 -5.53 12.54 11.93
N ILE A 11 -4.49 12.02 12.56
CA ILE A 11 -4.55 10.81 13.38
C ILE A 11 -4.52 11.25 14.85
N PRO A 12 -5.65 11.23 15.59
CA PRO A 12 -5.71 11.79 16.95
C PRO A 12 -4.70 11.17 17.92
N SER A 13 -4.41 9.89 17.77
CA SER A 13 -3.43 9.16 18.59
C SER A 13 -1.97 9.41 18.19
N LEU A 14 -1.71 10.04 17.04
CA LEU A 14 -0.38 10.37 16.54
C LEU A 14 -0.33 11.86 16.14
N PRO A 15 -0.13 12.77 17.12
CA PRO A 15 -0.09 14.21 16.86
C PRO A 15 0.92 14.56 15.75
N ASN A 16 0.52 15.48 14.86
CA ASN A 16 1.27 15.90 13.67
C ASN A 16 1.43 14.84 12.57
N GLN A 17 0.77 13.68 12.68
CA GLN A 17 0.70 12.69 11.62
C GLN A 17 -0.65 12.74 10.92
N LYS A 18 -0.62 12.51 9.59
CA LYS A 18 -1.81 12.51 8.75
C LYS A 18 -1.90 11.26 7.89
N ARG A 19 -3.12 10.80 7.62
CA ARG A 19 -3.39 9.90 6.49
C ARG A 19 -3.54 10.75 5.25
N LEU A 20 -2.68 10.50 4.28
CA LEU A 20 -2.69 11.18 3.00
C LEU A 20 -3.26 10.28 1.92
N GLY A 21 -4.12 10.83 1.08
CA GLY A 21 -4.52 10.24 -0.18
C GLY A 21 -3.39 10.30 -1.23
N CYS A 22 -3.47 9.43 -2.24
CA CYS A 22 -2.46 9.30 -3.28
C CYS A 22 -2.15 10.61 -4.04
N ASN A 23 -3.10 11.55 -4.18
CA ASN A 23 -2.86 12.83 -4.86
C ASN A 23 -2.00 13.80 -4.04
N LYS A 24 -1.83 13.55 -2.73
CA LYS A 24 -1.11 14.43 -1.80
C LYS A 24 0.31 13.95 -1.47
N ILE A 25 0.64 12.70 -1.79
CA ILE A 25 1.92 12.10 -1.38
C ILE A 25 3.12 12.75 -2.06
N VAL A 26 3.00 13.15 -3.34
CA VAL A 26 4.12 13.75 -4.09
C VAL A 26 4.49 15.10 -3.49
N GLU A 27 3.50 15.99 -3.34
CA GLU A 27 3.68 17.30 -2.70
C GLU A 27 4.30 17.18 -1.30
N HIS A 28 3.81 16.22 -0.51
CA HIS A 28 4.31 16.00 0.84
C HIS A 28 5.79 15.55 0.86
N LEU A 29 6.17 14.64 -0.03
CA LEU A 29 7.52 14.06 -0.05
C LEU A 29 8.54 14.91 -0.79
N GLU A 30 8.14 15.79 -1.72
CA GLU A 30 9.06 16.55 -2.57
C GLU A 30 10.11 17.32 -1.75
N SER A 31 9.67 18.01 -0.69
CA SER A 31 10.58 18.76 0.19
C SER A 31 11.51 17.85 1.01
N LEU A 32 11.07 16.64 1.34
CA LEU A 32 11.84 15.66 2.12
C LEU A 32 12.88 14.97 1.24
N VAL A 33 12.54 14.64 0.00
CA VAL A 33 13.49 14.09 -0.98
C VAL A 33 14.59 15.10 -1.28
N LYS A 34 14.28 16.40 -1.43
CA LYS A 34 15.28 17.49 -1.53
C LYS A 34 16.20 17.58 -0.30
N LYS A 35 15.76 17.06 0.85
CA LYS A 35 16.52 16.95 2.11
C LYS A 35 17.15 15.57 2.33
N ASN A 36 17.35 14.79 1.25
CA ASN A 36 17.99 13.47 1.25
C ASN A 36 17.18 12.34 1.91
N LEU A 37 15.84 12.41 1.89
CA LEU A 37 15.02 11.23 2.20
C LEU A 37 15.32 10.11 1.19
N SER A 38 15.76 8.95 1.68
CA SER A 38 16.20 7.83 0.84
C SER A 38 15.18 6.70 0.76
N SER A 39 14.27 6.60 1.71
CA SER A 39 13.28 5.53 1.77
C SER A 39 11.96 5.97 2.39
N VAL A 40 10.89 5.28 2.00
CA VAL A 40 9.54 5.41 2.57
C VAL A 40 8.94 4.03 2.76
N ILE A 41 8.14 3.87 3.81
CA ILE A 41 7.30 2.69 4.03
C ILE A 41 5.83 3.06 3.85
N LEU A 42 5.10 2.26 3.08
CA LEU A 42 3.70 2.47 2.77
C LEU A 42 2.82 1.56 3.62
N PHE A 43 1.89 2.18 4.34
CA PHE A 43 0.78 1.52 5.02
C PHE A 43 -0.53 1.85 4.29
N GLY A 44 -1.20 0.84 3.75
CA GLY A 44 -2.52 1.01 3.15
C GLY A 44 -3.61 1.07 4.22
N VAL A 45 -4.49 2.05 4.11
CA VAL A 45 -5.71 2.15 4.92
C VAL A 45 -6.87 2.25 3.95
N VAL A 46 -7.88 1.42 4.17
CA VAL A 46 -9.08 1.37 3.35
C VAL A 46 -10.31 1.48 4.22
N SER A 47 -11.38 2.00 3.64
CA SER A 47 -12.68 2.13 4.25
C SER A 47 -13.28 0.75 4.58
N SER A 48 -14.27 0.72 5.49
CA SER A 48 -14.91 -0.53 5.91
C SER A 48 -15.63 -1.26 4.77
N GLU A 49 -16.09 -0.53 3.76
CA GLU A 49 -16.99 -1.03 2.72
C GLU A 49 -16.27 -1.95 1.72
N VAL A 50 -14.94 -1.85 1.63
CA VAL A 50 -14.11 -2.65 0.72
C VAL A 50 -13.34 -3.77 1.43
N LYS A 51 -13.56 -3.95 2.74
CA LYS A 51 -12.95 -5.03 3.52
C LYS A 51 -13.74 -6.33 3.36
N ASP A 52 -13.01 -7.44 3.28
CA ASP A 52 -13.61 -8.78 3.18
C ASP A 52 -12.75 -9.84 3.88
N ALA A 53 -13.21 -11.08 3.96
CA ALA A 53 -12.52 -12.15 4.69
C ALA A 53 -11.14 -12.55 4.11
N VAL A 54 -10.76 -12.08 2.92
CA VAL A 54 -9.51 -12.48 2.23
C VAL A 54 -8.60 -11.29 1.90
N GLY A 55 -9.00 -10.08 2.25
CA GLY A 55 -8.33 -8.84 1.89
C GLY A 55 -8.18 -8.65 0.38
N SER A 56 -9.24 -8.85 -0.40
CA SER A 56 -9.18 -8.75 -1.87
C SER A 56 -8.74 -7.37 -2.36
N HIS A 57 -9.00 -6.32 -1.57
CA HIS A 57 -8.62 -4.95 -1.94
C HIS A 57 -7.11 -4.67 -1.87
N ALA A 58 -6.33 -5.50 -1.15
CA ALA A 58 -4.90 -5.28 -0.91
C ALA A 58 -4.06 -5.12 -2.18
N ASP A 59 -4.39 -5.87 -3.23
CA ASP A 59 -3.67 -5.97 -4.51
C ASP A 59 -4.60 -5.72 -5.73
N SER A 60 -5.80 -5.19 -5.48
CA SER A 60 -6.77 -4.87 -6.51
C SER A 60 -6.28 -3.76 -7.46
N LYS A 61 -7.04 -3.50 -8.53
CA LYS A 61 -6.75 -2.39 -9.45
C LYS A 61 -6.85 -1.03 -8.76
N ASP A 62 -7.69 -0.94 -7.73
CA ASP A 62 -7.95 0.27 -6.96
C ASP A 62 -7.13 0.33 -5.66
N SER A 63 -6.21 -0.61 -5.47
CA SER A 63 -5.34 -0.66 -4.29
C SER A 63 -4.56 0.65 -4.12
N VAL A 64 -4.76 1.28 -2.96
CA VAL A 64 -4.05 2.50 -2.55
C VAL A 64 -2.53 2.30 -2.55
N VAL A 65 -2.04 1.13 -2.12
CA VAL A 65 -0.60 0.84 -2.05
C VAL A 65 -0.02 0.67 -3.45
N VAL A 66 -0.69 -0.10 -4.33
CA VAL A 66 -0.26 -0.27 -5.73
C VAL A 66 -0.19 1.09 -6.45
N THR A 67 -1.20 1.93 -6.25
CA THR A 67 -1.27 3.27 -6.82
C THR A 67 -0.14 4.17 -6.29
N ALA A 68 0.06 4.18 -4.97
CA ALA A 68 1.12 4.96 -4.34
C ALA A 68 2.52 4.52 -4.81
N VAL A 69 2.79 3.22 -4.91
CA VAL A 69 4.08 2.69 -5.42
C VAL A 69 4.37 3.25 -6.81
N LYS A 70 3.40 3.15 -7.74
CA LYS A 70 3.56 3.66 -9.12
C LYS A 70 3.85 5.15 -9.15
N ILE A 71 3.07 5.94 -8.40
CA ILE A 71 3.24 7.40 -8.32
C ILE A 71 4.64 7.74 -7.79
N LEU A 72 5.08 7.07 -6.72
CA LEU A 72 6.39 7.33 -6.11
C LEU A 72 7.54 6.90 -7.01
N LYS A 73 7.45 5.77 -7.70
CA LYS A 73 8.49 5.34 -8.64
C LYS A 73 8.60 6.24 -9.87
N GLN A 74 7.48 6.81 -10.33
CA GLN A 74 7.48 7.78 -11.42
C GLN A 74 8.09 9.13 -11.01
N ASN A 75 7.79 9.63 -9.82
CA ASN A 75 8.22 10.97 -9.39
C ASN A 75 9.57 10.98 -8.66
N PHE A 76 9.90 9.90 -7.95
CA PHE A 76 11.10 9.77 -7.11
C PHE A 76 11.80 8.42 -7.36
N PRO A 77 12.36 8.18 -8.55
CA PRO A 77 12.90 6.87 -8.93
C PRO A 77 14.06 6.40 -8.02
N THR A 78 14.78 7.32 -7.39
CA THR A 78 15.88 7.03 -6.46
C THR A 78 15.41 6.68 -5.04
N VAL A 79 14.16 6.95 -4.69
CA VAL A 79 13.61 6.64 -3.36
C VAL A 79 13.25 5.15 -3.28
N THR A 80 13.73 4.51 -2.22
CA THR A 80 13.35 3.13 -1.90
C THR A 80 11.94 3.11 -1.34
N VAL A 81 11.04 2.40 -2.01
CA VAL A 81 9.65 2.24 -1.58
C VAL A 81 9.50 0.86 -0.95
N ILE A 82 9.17 0.84 0.33
CA ILE A 82 8.92 -0.38 1.11
C ILE A 82 7.40 -0.49 1.28
N CYS A 83 6.85 -1.68 1.05
CA CYS A 83 5.41 -1.93 1.20
C CYS A 83 5.17 -2.87 2.39
N ASP A 84 4.19 -2.54 3.23
CA ASP A 84 3.69 -3.47 4.24
C ASP A 84 2.84 -4.56 3.57
N VAL A 85 3.31 -5.82 3.61
CA VAL A 85 2.58 -6.98 3.05
C VAL A 85 1.81 -7.63 4.18
N CYS A 86 0.56 -7.20 4.34
CA CYS A 86 -0.28 -7.62 5.46
C CYS A 86 -1.76 -7.60 5.08
N LEU A 87 -2.57 -8.47 5.70
CA LEU A 87 -4.02 -8.53 5.49
C LEU A 87 -4.83 -7.75 6.55
N CYS A 88 -4.21 -7.38 7.67
CA CYS A 88 -4.86 -6.70 8.77
C CYS A 88 -5.67 -5.44 8.35
N PRO A 89 -5.18 -4.54 7.48
CA PRO A 89 -5.95 -3.36 7.09
C PRO A 89 -7.08 -3.66 6.08
N TYR A 90 -7.06 -4.83 5.43
CA TYR A 90 -7.98 -5.18 4.34
C TYR A 90 -9.03 -6.21 4.72
N THR A 91 -8.87 -6.88 5.86
CA THR A 91 -9.83 -7.88 6.31
C THR A 91 -10.94 -7.29 7.16
N ASP A 92 -12.16 -7.81 7.00
CA ASP A 92 -13.33 -7.40 7.80
C ASP A 92 -13.20 -7.80 9.28
N HIS A 93 -12.47 -8.87 9.56
CA HIS A 93 -12.12 -9.33 10.90
C HIS A 93 -10.81 -8.70 11.45
N GLY A 94 -10.06 -7.94 10.65
CA GLY A 94 -8.87 -7.20 11.09
C GLY A 94 -7.66 -8.06 11.49
N HIS A 95 -7.58 -9.31 11.02
CA HIS A 95 -6.44 -10.20 11.29
C HIS A 95 -5.51 -10.29 10.08
N CYS A 96 -4.25 -10.63 10.33
CA CYS A 96 -3.21 -10.57 9.32
C CYS A 96 -3.17 -11.82 8.43
N GLY A 97 -4.16 -12.70 8.52
CA GLY A 97 -4.25 -13.98 7.81
C GLY A 97 -5.70 -14.36 7.53
N ILE A 98 -5.88 -15.32 6.62
CA ILE A 98 -7.18 -15.88 6.26
C ILE A 98 -7.65 -16.81 7.38
N LEU A 99 -8.90 -16.63 7.81
CA LEU A 99 -9.53 -17.47 8.82
C LEU A 99 -10.24 -18.67 8.19
N HIS A 100 -10.15 -19.82 8.85
CA HIS A 100 -10.92 -21.03 8.59
C HIS A 100 -11.38 -21.59 9.94
N GLU A 101 -12.70 -21.74 10.12
CA GLU A 101 -13.29 -22.20 11.39
C GLU A 101 -12.83 -21.38 12.61
N GLY A 102 -12.70 -20.07 12.45
CA GLY A 102 -12.28 -19.14 13.52
C GLY A 102 -10.79 -19.21 13.88
N ARG A 103 -9.97 -19.97 13.13
CA ARG A 103 -8.52 -20.04 13.30
C ARG A 103 -7.81 -19.59 12.05
N MET A 104 -6.60 -19.07 12.22
CA MET A 104 -5.77 -18.68 11.08
C MET A 104 -5.29 -19.92 10.31
N CYS A 105 -5.54 -19.94 9.00
CA CYS A 105 -5.01 -20.96 8.11
C CYS A 105 -3.69 -20.45 7.52
N VAL A 106 -2.57 -21.01 7.95
CA VAL A 106 -1.22 -20.54 7.58
C VAL A 106 -1.00 -20.68 6.09
N GLU A 107 -1.38 -21.82 5.49
CA GLU A 107 -1.16 -22.11 4.07
C GLU A 107 -1.88 -21.09 3.17
N LYS A 108 -3.16 -20.85 3.45
CA LYS A 108 -3.97 -19.85 2.71
C LYS A 108 -3.44 -18.43 2.93
N SER A 109 -3.03 -18.11 4.15
CA SER A 109 -2.50 -16.79 4.48
C SER A 109 -1.20 -16.51 3.75
N VAL A 110 -0.24 -17.45 3.77
CA VAL A 110 1.05 -17.30 3.08
C VAL A 110 0.85 -17.20 1.58
N ALA A 111 -0.03 -18.02 0.99
CA ALA A 111 -0.35 -17.93 -0.43
C ALA A 111 -0.91 -16.55 -0.80
N ARG A 112 -1.86 -16.04 0.00
CA ARG A 112 -2.45 -14.72 -0.23
C ARG A 112 -1.45 -13.58 -0.08
N LEU A 113 -0.58 -13.64 0.93
CA LEU A 113 0.49 -12.65 1.12
C LEU A 113 1.50 -12.67 -0.04
N ALA A 114 1.79 -13.84 -0.62
CA ALA A 114 2.66 -13.95 -1.78
C ALA A 114 2.05 -13.30 -3.04
N GLU A 115 0.74 -13.43 -3.26
CA GLU A 115 0.03 -12.72 -4.35
C GLU A 115 0.15 -11.20 -4.20
N ILE A 116 -0.10 -10.69 -2.99
CA ILE A 116 0.00 -9.25 -2.67
C ILE A 116 1.42 -8.75 -2.86
N ALA A 117 2.42 -9.46 -2.32
CA ALA A 117 3.84 -9.11 -2.48
C ALA A 117 4.23 -9.06 -3.97
N THR A 118 3.79 -10.04 -4.76
CA THR A 118 4.05 -10.08 -6.20
C THR A 118 3.43 -8.88 -6.90
N LYS A 119 2.21 -8.49 -6.54
CA LYS A 119 1.56 -7.31 -7.12
C LYS A 119 2.31 -6.02 -6.79
N TYR A 120 2.79 -5.88 -5.55
CA TYR A 120 3.56 -4.71 -5.12
C TYR A 120 4.91 -4.64 -5.85
N ALA A 121 5.57 -5.79 -6.04
CA ALA A 121 6.81 -5.87 -6.82
C ALA A 121 6.60 -5.42 -8.27
N ILE A 122 5.59 -5.97 -8.97
CA ILE A 122 5.24 -5.59 -10.35
C ILE A 122 4.91 -4.09 -10.44
N ALA A 123 4.20 -3.54 -9.46
CA ALA A 123 3.87 -2.11 -9.45
C ALA A 123 5.10 -1.20 -9.33
N GLY A 124 6.18 -1.70 -8.73
CA GLY A 124 7.44 -0.98 -8.55
C GLY A 124 8.42 -1.14 -9.71
N GLU A 125 8.13 -1.99 -10.69
CA GLU A 125 8.95 -2.14 -11.89
C GLU A 125 8.95 -0.83 -12.71
N PRO A 126 10.09 -0.46 -13.32
CA PRO A 126 10.12 0.65 -14.25
C PRO A 126 9.18 0.35 -15.43
N PRO A 127 8.53 1.36 -16.01
CA PRO A 127 7.74 1.15 -17.22
C PRO A 127 8.64 0.52 -18.29
N VAL A 128 8.29 -0.69 -18.72
CA VAL A 128 8.86 -1.31 -19.92
C VAL A 128 8.44 -0.48 -21.11
N ASN A 129 9.27 0.51 -21.47
CA ASN A 129 9.22 1.11 -22.79
C ASN A 129 9.45 -0.04 -23.78
N GLY A 130 8.55 -0.19 -24.75
CA GLY A 130 8.56 -1.26 -25.74
C GLY A 130 9.79 -1.28 -26.65
N PHE A 131 10.94 -1.64 -26.10
CA PHE A 131 12.06 -2.22 -26.80
C PHE A 131 12.34 -3.58 -26.15
N LEU A 132 12.00 -4.60 -26.93
CA LEU A 132 12.22 -6.03 -26.65
C LEU A 132 13.70 -6.34 -26.40
N CYS A 133 13.90 -7.53 -25.83
CA CYS A 133 14.93 -8.52 -26.15
C CYS A 133 16.05 -8.12 -27.12
#